data_AF-A0A1C3RBQ8-F1
#
_entry.id   AF-A0A1C3RBQ8-F1
#
_cell.length_a   1.000
_cell.length_b   1.000
_cell.length_c   1.000
_cell.angle_alpha   90.00
_cell.angle_beta   90.00
_cell.angle_gamma   90.00
#
_symmetry.space_group_name_H-M   'P 1'
#
loop_
_entity.id
_entity.type
_entity.pdbx_description
1 polymer ?
#
loop_
_entity_poly.entity_id
_entity_poly.type
_entity_poly.pdbx_seq_one_letter_code
_entity_poly.pdbx_strand_id
1 'polypeptide(L)'
;VIVTSHLGRPKGEPDPEYSLEPVAARPGELLGRPVAFAGDGTGDIAGAHAREVVAGLGDGKVALLENLRFSPGETSRDALTRASFADALAALA
;
A
#
# COMPACT_ATOMS: atom_id res chain seq x y z
N VAL A 1 -11.96 4.35 -1.58
CA VAL A 1 -11.22 4.47 -0.30
C VAL A 1 -9.90 3.74 -0.46
N ILE A 2 -8.78 4.38 -0.12
CA ILE A 2 -7.44 3.78 -0.15
C ILE A 2 -6.98 3.59 1.29
N VAL A 3 -6.70 2.35 1.68
CA VAL A 3 -6.22 2.00 3.02
C VAL A 3 -4.71 1.78 2.95
N THR A 4 -3.99 2.40 3.86
CA THR A 4 -2.55 2.22 4.05
C THR A 4 -2.28 1.72 5.46
N SER A 5 -1.26 0.89 5.61
CA SER A 5 -0.83 0.37 6.90
C SER A 5 0.62 -0.09 6.82
N HIS A 6 1.17 -0.49 7.96
CA HIS A 6 2.43 -1.19 8.04
C HIS A 6 2.30 -2.44 8.91
N LEU A 7 3.16 -3.42 8.65
CA LEU A 7 3.29 -4.64 9.44
C LEU A 7 4.78 -4.88 9.75
N GLY A 8 5.07 -5.28 10.99
CA GLY A 8 6.44 -5.57 11.41
C GLY A 8 7.41 -4.39 11.25
N ARG A 9 8.69 -4.71 11.04
CA ARG A 9 9.77 -3.75 10.83
C ARG A 9 10.67 -4.13 9.64
N PRO A 10 10.11 -4.32 8.43
CA PRO A 10 10.93 -4.47 7.24
C PRO A 10 11.74 -3.18 7.05
N LYS A 11 13.02 -3.29 6.73
CA LYS A 11 13.96 -2.17 6.70
C LYS A 11 13.97 -1.46 5.33
N GLY A 12 12.79 -1.25 4.74
CA GLY A 12 12.66 -0.69 3.38
C GLY A 12 12.89 -1.72 2.28
N GLU A 13 12.69 -3.01 2.57
CA GLU A 13 12.79 -4.10 1.59
C GLU A 13 11.53 -4.97 1.66
N PRO A 14 11.06 -5.53 0.52
CA PRO A 14 9.95 -6.47 0.50
C PRO A 14 10.30 -7.74 1.27
N ASP A 15 9.39 -8.16 2.14
CA ASP A 15 9.49 -9.42 2.87
C ASP A 15 8.11 -10.09 2.90
N PRO A 16 7.96 -11.29 2.30
CA PRO A 16 6.68 -12.01 2.30
C PRO A 16 6.07 -12.21 3.69
N GLU A 17 6.88 -12.31 4.76
CA GLU A 17 6.39 -12.43 6.15
C GLU A 17 5.61 -11.17 6.59
N TYR A 18 5.98 -10.01 6.06
CA TYR A 18 5.40 -8.72 6.42
C TYR A 18 4.48 -8.15 5.34
N SER A 19 4.12 -8.93 4.31
CA SER A 19 3.14 -8.49 3.31
C SER A 19 1.74 -8.32 3.94
N LEU A 20 1.01 -7.34 3.43
CA LEU A 20 -0.40 -7.12 3.76
C LEU A 20 -1.37 -7.89 2.86
N GLU A 21 -0.88 -8.64 1.87
CA GLU A 21 -1.72 -9.49 1.02
C GLU A 21 -2.67 -10.41 1.81
N PRO A 22 -2.20 -11.22 2.80
CA PRO A 22 -3.11 -12.06 3.59
C PRO A 22 -4.06 -11.24 4.47
N VAL A 23 -3.73 -9.98 4.77
CA VAL A 23 -4.57 -9.09 5.57
C VAL A 23 -5.78 -8.62 4.76
N ALA A 24 -5.68 -8.45 3.43
CA ALA A 24 -6.76 -7.91 2.60
C ALA A 24 -8.08 -8.70 2.71
N ALA A 25 -8.01 -10.01 2.92
CA ALA A 25 -9.19 -10.88 3.03
C ALA A 25 -10.08 -10.52 4.23
N ARG A 26 -9.50 -10.30 5.41
CA ARG A 26 -10.26 -10.16 6.65
C ARG A 26 -11.13 -8.89 6.71
N PRO A 27 -10.66 -7.69 6.33
CA PRO A 27 -11.50 -6.52 6.18
C PRO A 27 -12.60 -6.72 5.14
N GLY A 28 -12.33 -7.47 4.06
CA GLY A 28 -13.36 -7.76 3.05
C GLY A 28 -14.55 -8.54 3.62
N GLU A 29 -14.27 -9.57 4.44
CA GLU A 29 -15.29 -10.32 5.16
C GLU A 29 -16.10 -9.44 6.13
N LEU A 30 -15.41 -8.61 6.92
CA LEU A 30 -16.05 -7.74 7.92
C LEU A 30 -16.91 -6.63 7.30
N LEU A 31 -16.50 -6.11 6.14
CA LEU A 31 -17.22 -5.06 5.41
C LEU A 31 -18.31 -5.61 4.48
N GLY A 32 -18.37 -6.94 4.30
CA GLY A 32 -19.28 -7.59 3.35
C GLY A 32 -19.02 -7.18 1.89
N ARG A 33 -17.79 -6.78 1.55
CA ARG A 33 -17.41 -6.36 0.18
C ARG A 33 -15.94 -6.68 -0.09
N PRO A 34 -15.54 -6.96 -1.35
CA PRO A 34 -14.14 -7.18 -1.69
C PRO A 34 -13.27 -5.97 -1.36
N VAL A 35 -12.06 -6.23 -0.85
CA VAL A 35 -10.98 -5.26 -0.72
C VAL A 35 -9.92 -5.64 -1.74
N ALA A 36 -9.64 -4.76 -2.69
CA ALA A 36 -8.60 -4.99 -3.69
C ALA A 36 -7.23 -4.83 -3.03
N PHE A 37 -6.33 -5.80 -3.23
CA PHE A 37 -4.95 -5.65 -2.81
C PHE A 37 -4.14 -4.97 -3.91
N ALA A 38 -3.34 -3.97 -3.55
CA ALA A 38 -2.59 -3.12 -4.47
C ALA A 38 -1.07 -3.27 -4.26
N GLY A 39 -0.61 -4.52 -4.14
CA GLY A 39 0.81 -4.89 -4.09
C GLY A 39 1.14 -5.87 -5.20
N ASP A 40 2.36 -5.78 -5.74
CA ASP A 40 2.85 -6.63 -6.83
C ASP A 40 4.08 -7.47 -6.42
N GLY A 41 4.41 -7.49 -5.13
CA GLY A 41 5.57 -8.19 -4.57
C GLY A 41 6.92 -7.50 -4.80
N THR A 42 6.97 -6.36 -5.52
CA THR A 42 8.22 -5.65 -5.81
C THR A 42 8.63 -4.66 -4.70
N GLY A 43 7.69 -4.29 -3.82
CA GLY A 43 7.86 -3.23 -2.83
C GLY A 43 7.54 -1.82 -3.32
N ASP A 44 7.15 -1.65 -4.59
CA ASP A 44 6.71 -0.36 -5.10
C ASP A 44 5.27 -0.05 -4.69
N ILE A 45 5.12 0.53 -3.49
CA ILE A 45 3.83 0.76 -2.83
C ILE A 45 2.93 1.74 -3.58
N ALA A 46 3.51 2.67 -4.34
CA ALA A 46 2.80 3.64 -5.15
C ALA A 46 3.17 3.47 -6.63
N GLY A 47 3.45 2.23 -7.05
CA GLY A 47 3.91 1.88 -8.39
C GLY A 47 2.83 1.86 -9.45
N ALA A 48 3.16 1.32 -10.63
CA ALA A 48 2.21 1.18 -11.74
C ALA A 48 1.00 0.32 -11.35
N HIS A 49 1.23 -0.80 -10.66
CA HIS A 49 0.16 -1.69 -10.23
C HIS A 49 -0.77 -1.02 -9.20
N ALA A 50 -0.21 -0.33 -8.21
CA ALA A 50 -1.02 0.39 -7.22
C ALA A 50 -1.90 1.46 -7.88
N ARG A 51 -1.36 2.21 -8.85
CA ARG A 51 -2.12 3.19 -9.64
C ARG A 51 -3.24 2.54 -10.45
N GLU A 52 -2.97 1.41 -11.09
CA GLU A 52 -3.97 0.66 -11.86
C GLU A 52 -5.14 0.20 -10.97
N VAL A 53 -4.83 -0.44 -9.84
CA VAL A 53 -5.84 -0.92 -8.89
C VAL A 53 -6.68 0.25 -8.36
N VAL A 54 -6.03 1.35 -7.97
CA VAL A 54 -6.72 2.54 -7.43
C VAL A 54 -7.56 3.23 -8.50
N ALA A 55 -7.07 3.39 -9.72
CA ALA A 55 -7.83 3.99 -10.83
C ALA A 55 -9.06 3.15 -11.21
N GLY A 56 -9.03 1.83 -10.96
CA GLY A 56 -10.17 0.94 -11.11
C GLY A 56 -11.21 0.98 -9.98
N LEU A 57 -10.97 1.72 -8.89
CA LEU A 57 -11.91 1.80 -7.76
C LEU A 57 -13.12 2.68 -8.10
N GLY A 58 -14.28 2.05 -8.21
CA GLY A 58 -15.56 2.76 -8.20
C GLY A 58 -16.01 3.18 -6.79
N ASP A 59 -17.13 3.91 -6.73
CA ASP A 59 -17.72 4.38 -5.48
C ASP A 59 -18.01 3.22 -4.51
N GLY A 60 -17.65 3.44 -3.24
CA GLY A 60 -17.80 2.44 -2.19
C GLY A 60 -16.83 1.25 -2.27
N LYS A 61 -15.91 1.21 -3.24
CA LYS A 61 -14.84 0.21 -3.31
C LYS A 61 -13.63 0.63 -2.45
N VAL A 62 -12.89 -0.37 -2.01
CA VAL A 62 -11.76 -0.23 -1.09
C VAL A 62 -10.55 -0.94 -1.69
N ALA A 63 -9.40 -0.28 -1.69
CA ALA A 63 -8.11 -0.94 -1.89
C ALA A 63 -7.26 -0.87 -0.62
N LEU A 64 -6.46 -1.90 -0.41
CA LEU A 64 -5.39 -1.96 0.58
C LEU A 64 -4.06 -1.91 -0.17
N LEU A 65 -3.27 -0.87 0.06
CA LEU A 65 -1.89 -0.82 -0.44
C LEU A 65 -1.03 -1.83 0.32
N GLU A 66 0.08 -2.22 -0.31
CA GLU A 66 1.10 -3.00 0.36
C GLU A 66 1.76 -2.20 1.53
N ASN A 67 2.46 -2.92 2.41
CA ASN A 67 3.11 -2.42 3.60
C ASN A 67 4.00 -1.19 3.32
N LEU A 68 3.62 -0.03 3.88
CA LEU A 68 4.35 1.24 3.67
C LEU A 68 5.85 1.11 4.01
N ARG A 69 6.22 0.25 4.98
CA ARG A 69 7.62 0.07 5.40
C ARG A 69 8.48 -0.73 4.42
N PHE A 70 7.92 -1.26 3.33
CA PHE A 70 8.75 -1.73 2.21
C PHE A 70 9.34 -0.55 1.42
N SER A 71 8.75 0.64 1.50
CA SER A 71 9.38 1.85 0.96
C SER A 71 10.37 2.42 1.97
N PRO A 72 11.64 2.67 1.58
CA PRO A 72 12.59 3.38 2.46
C PRO A 72 12.10 4.80 2.79
N GLY A 73 11.24 5.39 1.96
CA GLY A 73 10.65 6.70 2.19
C GLY A 73 9.78 6.79 3.44
N GLU A 74 9.20 5.69 3.92
CA GLU A 74 8.34 5.67 5.11
C GLU A 74 9.11 6.01 6.40
N THR A 75 10.36 5.55 6.51
CA THR A 75 11.16 5.71 7.74
C THR A 75 12.42 6.56 7.56
N SER A 76 12.63 7.10 6.35
CA SER A 76 13.81 7.91 6.03
C SER A 76 13.93 9.13 6.92
N ARG A 77 15.16 9.49 7.30
CA ARG A 77 15.46 10.77 7.96
C ARG A 77 15.73 11.90 6.98
N ASP A 78 15.96 11.57 5.70
CA ASP A 78 16.14 12.54 4.64
C ASP A 78 14.80 13.16 4.21
N ALA A 79 14.75 14.50 4.18
CA ALA A 79 13.52 15.23 3.93
C ALA A 79 13.02 15.06 2.49
N LEU A 80 13.94 15.04 1.51
CA LEU A 80 13.59 14.87 0.11
C LEU A 80 13.03 13.48 -0.18
N THR A 81 13.64 12.44 0.40
CA THR A 81 13.18 11.05 0.28
C THR A 81 11.77 10.88 0.84
N ARG A 82 11.49 11.41 2.04
CA ARG A 82 10.14 11.34 2.63
C ARG A 82 9.12 12.16 1.83
N ALA A 83 9.49 13.35 1.36
CA ALA A 83 8.60 14.20 0.56
C ALA A 83 8.21 13.52 -0.75
N SER A 84 9.18 12.95 -1.47
CA SER A 84 8.93 12.21 -2.70
C SER A 84 7.96 11.03 -2.49
N PHE A 85 8.13 10.29 -1.40
CA PHE A 85 7.21 9.20 -1.06
C PHE A 85 5.80 9.69 -0.71
N ALA A 86 5.70 10.79 0.05
CA ALA A 86 4.42 11.42 0.36
C ALA A 86 3.70 11.92 -0.90
N ASP A 87 4.42 12.57 -1.82
CA ASP A 87 3.89 13.02 -3.10
C ASP A 87 3.40 11.84 -3.95
N ALA A 88 4.14 10.73 -3.97
CA ALA A 88 3.75 9.52 -4.69
C ALA A 88 2.46 8.89 -4.12
N LEU A 89 2.29 8.87 -2.79
CA LEU A 89 1.05 8.40 -2.15
C LEU A 89 -0.11 9.37 -2.40
N ALA A 90 0.14 10.68 -2.32
CA ALA A 90 -0.88 11.69 -2.58
C ALA A 90 -1.39 11.63 -4.03
N ALA A 91 -0.51 11.34 -4.99
CA ALA A 91 -0.86 11.21 -6.40
C ALA A 91 -1.72 9.97 -6.74
N LEU A 92 -2.02 9.09 -5.77
CA LEU A 92 -2.98 8.00 -5.95
C LEU A 92 -4.45 8.47 -5.87
N ALA A 93 -4.71 9.68 -5.34
CA ALA A 93 -6.06 10.19 -5.08
C ALA A 93 -6.33 11.52 -5.80
#